data_AF-A0A3D0SCV9-F1
#
_entry.id   AF-A0A3D0SCV9-F1
#
_cell.length_a   1.000
_cell.length_b   1.000
_cell.length_c   1.000
_cell.angle_alpha   90.00
_cell.angle_beta   90.00
_cell.angle_gamma   90.00
#
_symmetry.space_group_name_H-M   'P 1'
#
loop_
_entity.id
_entity.type
_entity.pdbx_description
1 polymer ?
#
loop_
_entity_poly.entity_id
_entity_poly.type
_entity_poly.pdbx_seq_one_letter_code
_entity_poly.pdbx_strand_id
1 'polypeptide(L)' 'MLTSDDEEGVPVWPTASLASMWADQEWAHCEPKAISLDVWLSRWTSGLSKDFLNVIIAPMPAEESELMAPEDFADKLA' A
#
# COMPACT_ATOMS: atom_id res chain seq x y z
N MET A 1 -12.48 9.12 15.19
CA MET A 1 -13.14 9.19 13.87
C MET A 1 -12.79 10.52 13.24
N LEU A 2 -11.75 10.50 12.40
CA LEU A 2 -11.36 11.59 11.51
C LEU A 2 -11.56 11.05 10.10
N THR A 3 -12.71 11.37 9.52
CA THR A 3 -13.03 11.10 8.11
C THR A 3 -12.58 12.33 7.33
N SER A 4 -11.40 12.27 6.73
CA SER A 4 -10.97 13.12 5.62
C SER A 4 -9.94 12.28 4.88
N ASP A 5 -10.26 11.94 3.62
CA ASP A 5 -9.53 11.02 2.74
C ASP A 5 -9.81 9.51 2.94
N ASP A 6 -11.04 9.09 2.63
CA ASP A 6 -11.47 7.68 2.56
C ASP A 6 -11.18 7.11 1.15
N GLU A 7 -9.99 7.37 0.62
CA GLU A 7 -9.53 6.65 -0.56
C GLU A 7 -9.02 5.29 -0.08
N GLU A 8 -9.89 4.29 -0.09
CA GLU A 8 -9.56 2.93 0.35
C GLU A 8 -8.37 2.41 -0.46
N GLY A 9 -7.27 2.13 0.23
CA GLY A 9 -6.04 1.73 -0.42
C GLY A 9 -5.14 0.90 0.47
N VAL A 10 -4.34 0.06 -0.16
CA VAL A 10 -3.36 -0.78 0.52
C VAL A 10 -2.02 -0.05 0.58
N PRO A 11 -1.49 0.22 1.78
CA PRO A 11 -0.20 0.87 1.90
C PRO A 11 0.93 -0.11 1.57
N VAL A 12 1.84 0.34 0.72
CA VAL A 12 3.00 -0.42 0.26
C VAL A 12 4.27 0.33 0.61
N TRP A 13 5.29 -0.42 1.03
CA TRP A 13 6.60 0.15 1.32
C TRP A 13 7.67 -0.59 0.53
N PRO A 14 8.73 0.12 0.11
CA PRO A 14 9.86 -0.51 -0.59
C PRO A 14 10.67 -1.43 0.33
N THR A 15 10.58 -1.26 1.65
CA THR A 15 11.31 -2.08 2.63
C THR A 15 10.44 -2.43 3.84
N ALA A 16 10.69 -3.62 4.41
CA ALA A 16 9.98 -4.09 5.60
C ALA A 16 10.24 -3.23 6.85
N SER A 17 11.42 -2.61 6.96
CA SER A 17 11.75 -1.73 8.08
C SER A 17 10.85 -0.50 8.12
N LEU A 18 10.58 0.12 6.96
CA LEU A 18 9.66 1.26 6.85
C LEU A 18 8.23 0.86 7.23
N ALA A 19 7.74 -0.26 6.69
CA ALA A 19 6.43 -0.79 7.03
C ALA A 19 6.31 -1.10 8.54
N SER A 20 7.34 -1.69 9.15
CA SER A 20 7.35 -1.99 10.58
C SER A 20 7.42 -0.74 11.46
N MET A 21 8.08 0.33 11.00
CA MET A 21 8.09 1.61 11.73
C MET A 21 6.74 2.33 11.63
N TRP A 22 6.04 2.18 10.50
CA TRP A 22 4.72 2.75 10.33
C TRP A 22 3.64 1.99 11.10
N ALA A 23 3.78 0.66 11.17
CA ALA A 23 2.89 -0.24 11.90
C ALA A 23 3.06 -0.13 13.44
N ASP A 24 3.19 1.08 13.99
CA ASP A 24 3.28 1.33 15.42
C ASP A 24 1.88 1.29 16.07
N GLN A 25 1.83 1.03 17.38
CA GLN A 25 0.60 0.96 18.19
C GLN A 25 -0.44 -0.08 17.72
N GLU A 26 -1.53 0.35 17.07
CA GLU A 26 -2.67 -0.52 16.73
C GLU A 26 -2.30 -1.57 15.68
N TRP A 27 -1.28 -1.28 14.87
CA TRP A 27 -0.77 -2.15 13.82
C TRP A 27 0.49 -2.91 14.25
N ALA A 28 0.91 -2.81 15.52
CA ALA A 28 2.11 -3.49 16.03
C ALA A 28 2.02 -5.02 15.96
N HIS A 29 0.81 -5.57 15.77
CA HIS A 29 0.58 -6.99 15.55
C HIS A 29 0.64 -7.39 14.07
N CYS A 30 0.71 -6.42 13.15
CA CYS A 30 0.83 -6.67 11.72
C CYS A 30 2.30 -6.89 11.35
N GLU A 31 2.58 -7.99 10.67
CA GLU A 31 3.92 -8.28 10.14
C GLU A 31 4.03 -7.83 8.69
N PRO A 32 5.11 -7.10 8.32
CA PRO A 32 5.35 -6.74 6.94
C PRO A 32 5.61 -8.00 6.11
N LYS A 33 4.76 -8.25 5.11
CA LYS A 33 4.95 -9.34 4.16
C LYS A 33 5.60 -8.84 2.89
N ALA A 34 6.77 -9.39 2.58
CA ALA A 34 7.39 -9.19 1.29
C ALA A 34 6.56 -9.88 0.20
N ILE A 35 6.30 -9.14 -0.88
CA ILE A 35 5.65 -9.64 -2.08
C ILE A 35 6.60 -9.43 -3.26
N SER A 36 6.76 -10.47 -4.08
CA SER A 36 7.54 -10.36 -5.30
C SER A 36 6.78 -9.58 -6.36
N LEU A 37 7.49 -8.81 -7.19
CA LEU A 37 6.91 -8.02 -8.29
C LEU A 37 6.05 -8.88 -9.22
N ASP A 38 6.48 -10.10 -9.54
CA ASP A 38 5.72 -11.04 -10.38
C ASP A 38 4.32 -11.35 -9.79
N VAL A 39 4.26 -11.61 -8.48
CA VAL A 39 3.00 -11.87 -7.77
C VAL A 39 2.17 -10.60 -7.67
N TRP A 40 2.82 -9.45 -7.49
CA TRP A 40 2.14 -8.16 -7.44
C TRP A 40 1.41 -7.89 -8.76
N LEU A 41 2.14 -7.91 -9.87
CA LEU A 41 1.63 -7.64 -11.21
C LEU A 41 0.61 -8.69 -11.68
N SER A 42 0.84 -9.97 -11.37
CA SER A 42 -0.03 -11.06 -11.84
C SER A 42 -1.32 -11.21 -11.02
N ARG A 43 -1.27 -10.95 -9.71
CA ARG A 43 -2.41 -11.20 -8.80
C ARG A 43 -2.92 -9.98 -8.07
N TRP A 44 -2.04 -9.19 -7.48
CA TRP A 44 -2.46 -8.05 -6.66
C TRP A 44 -3.02 -6.92 -7.50
N THR A 45 -2.38 -6.55 -8.61
CA THR A 45 -2.89 -5.49 -9.48
C THR A 45 -4.32 -5.76 -9.91
N SER A 46 -4.59 -6.95 -10.46
CA SER A 46 -5.96 -7.33 -10.88
C SER A 46 -6.92 -7.51 -9.71
N GLY A 47 -6.45 -7.95 -8.54
CA GLY A 47 -7.27 -8.06 -7.33
C GLY A 47 -7.70 -6.68 -6.82
N LEU A 48 -6.74 -5.80 -6.57
CA LEU A 48 -6.96 -4.42 -6.12
C LEU A 48 -7.88 -3.66 -7.07
N SER A 49 -7.68 -3.76 -8.39
CA SER A 49 -8.57 -3.15 -9.37
C SER A 49 -10.01 -3.66 -9.29
N LYS A 50 -10.22 -4.95 -8.99
CA LYS A 50 -11.58 -5.53 -8.85
C LYS A 50 -12.25 -5.12 -7.56
N ASP A 51 -11.48 -4.99 -6.50
CA ASP A 51 -11.93 -4.53 -5.19
C ASP A 51 -12.04 -3.00 -5.11
N PHE A 52 -11.75 -2.27 -6.20
CA PHE A 52 -11.71 -0.80 -6.24
C PHE A 52 -10.77 -0.18 -5.20
N LEU A 53 -9.70 -0.91 -4.86
CA LEU A 53 -8.69 -0.49 -3.91
C LEU A 53 -7.51 0.16 -4.63
N ASN A 54 -7.04 1.27 -4.06
CA ASN A 54 -5.85 1.95 -4.53
C ASN A 54 -4.58 1.47 -3.82
N VAL A 55 -3.43 1.94 -4.29
CA VAL A 55 -2.12 1.66 -3.71
C VAL A 55 -1.58 2.94 -3.11
N ILE A 56 -1.23 2.89 -1.82
CA ILE A 56 -0.72 4.06 -1.09
C ILE A 56 0.79 3.89 -0.94
N ILE A 57 1.56 4.78 -1.56
CA ILE A 57 3.02 4.65 -1.62
C ILE A 57 3.62 5.24 -0.35
N ALA A 58 4.12 4.35 0.51
CA ALA A 58 4.85 4.66 1.74
C ALA A 58 4.26 5.85 2.53
N PRO A 59 2.98 5.78 2.97
CA PRO A 59 2.37 6.87 3.72
C PRO A 59 3.19 7.14 4.99
N MET A 60 3.38 8.42 5.32
CA MET A 60 4.00 8.84 6.58
C MET A 60 2.96 9.54 7.46
N PRO A 61 2.97 9.33 8.78
CA PRO A 61 1.97 9.93 9.69
C PRO A 61 2.02 11.46 9.74
N ALA A 62 3.06 12.09 9.20
CA ALA A 62 3.25 13.54 9.19
C ALA A 62 3.21 14.16 7.78
N GLU A 63 3.03 13.35 6.73
CA GLU A 63 3.16 13.80 5.34
C GLU A 63 2.01 13.28 4.48
N GLU A 64 1.73 13.97 3.37
CA GLU A 64 0.67 13.61 2.44
C GLU A 64 1.04 12.29 1.75
N SER A 65 0.13 11.33 1.77
CA SER A 65 0.35 10.01 1.17
C SER A 65 0.04 10.04 -0.32
N GLU A 66 0.97 9.56 -1.15
CA GLU A 66 0.72 9.45 -2.59
C GLU A 66 -0.14 8.22 -2.88
N LEU A 67 -1.31 8.46 -3.48
CA LEU A 67 -2.29 7.44 -3.79
C LEU A 67 -2.37 7.22 -5.29
N MET A 68 -2.34 5.95 -5.69
CA MET A 68 -2.17 5.55 -7.08
C MET A 68 -3.03 4.34 -7.42
N ALA A 69 -3.56 4.32 -8.65
CA ALA A 69 -4.25 3.14 -9.14
C ALA A 69 -3.28 1.96 -9.23
N PRO A 70 -3.72 0.73 -8.88
CA PRO A 70 -2.86 -0.45 -8.94
C PRO A 70 -2.28 -0.73 -10.34
N GLU A 71 -2.98 -0.31 -11.39
CA GLU A 71 -2.54 -0.43 -12.79
C GLU A 71 -1.40 0.55 -13.12
N ASP A 72 -1.50 1.80 -12.65
CA ASP A 72 -0.44 2.80 -12.84
C ASP A 72 0.80 2.44 -12.01
N PHE A 73 0.59 1.95 -10.79
CA PHE A 73 1.69 1.46 -9.95
C PHE A 73 2.37 0.24 -10.58
N ALA A 74 1.60 -0.66 -11.21
CA ALA A 74 2.15 -1.79 -11.95
C ALA A 74 3.00 -1.36 -13.15
N ASP A 75 2.55 -0.35 -13.91
CA ASP A 75 3.30 0.19 -15.05
C ASP A 75 4.62 0.83 -14.60
N LYS A 76 4.62 1.56 -13.48
CA LYS A 76 5.84 2.12 -12.88
C LYS A 76 6.85 1.07 -12.39
N LEU A 77 6.38 -0.15 -12.12
CA LEU A 77 7.21 -1.25 -11.62
C LEU A 77 7.74 -2.17 -12.73
N ALA A 78 7.18 -2.08 -13.94
CA ALA A 78 7.55 -2.89 -15.11
C ALA A 78 8.81 -2.38 -15.81
#